data_AF-A0A7T7AKV5-F1
#
_entry.id   AF-A0A7T7AKV5-F1
#
_cell.length_a   1.000
_cell.length_b   1.000
_cell.length_c   1.000
_cell.angle_alpha   90.00
_cell.angle_beta   90.00
_cell.angle_gamma   90.00
#
_symmetry.space_group_name_H-M   'P 1'
#
loop_
_entity.id
_entity.type
_entity.pdbx_description
1 polymer ?
#
loop_
_entity_poly.entity_id
_entity_poly.type
_entity_poly.pdbx_seq_one_letter_code
_entity_poly.pdbx_strand_id
1 'polypeptide(L)'
;MARPREFDEDAVLDAVMDTFWRYGYEATSAQDLVQATGLGRGSLYAAYTNKDGLFEQAMLRYNRRSHENVDLLRGPGPVLDCLRTLLVGVVDDDLNAAQKRGCLATNTAIERASRDAHVAELVRENFRIMRTGIQEAIERGQATGEIDAAGHAEDLAWFVFNAMQGLRVLAKTSTDKDRKRLVAIVDRTLRVLG
;
A
#
# COMPACT_ATOMS: atom_id res chain seq x y z
N MET A 1 -20.93 21.68 20.41
CA MET A 1 -20.09 20.80 21.24
C MET A 1 -20.25 19.38 20.74
N ALA A 2 -19.21 18.80 20.13
CA ALA A 2 -19.25 17.42 19.66
C ALA A 2 -19.29 16.49 20.87
N ARG A 3 -20.31 15.61 20.91
CA ARG A 3 -20.43 14.57 21.94
C ARG A 3 -19.22 13.61 21.78
N PRO A 4 -18.56 13.18 22.87
CA PRO A 4 -17.44 12.25 22.76
C PRO A 4 -17.89 10.99 22.01
N ARG A 5 -17.11 10.53 21.03
CA ARG A 5 -17.39 9.28 20.32
C ARG A 5 -17.27 8.12 21.33
N GLU A 6 -18.33 7.33 21.50
CA GLU A 6 -18.39 6.20 22.43
C GLU A 6 -17.69 4.92 21.89
N PHE A 7 -16.98 5.00 20.77
CA PHE A 7 -16.35 3.87 20.10
C PHE A 7 -14.87 4.14 19.79
N ASP A 8 -14.10 3.06 19.70
CA ASP A 8 -12.70 3.08 19.26
C ASP A 8 -12.64 3.39 17.76
N GLU A 9 -12.19 4.59 17.42
CA GLU A 9 -12.11 5.08 16.05
C GLU A 9 -11.08 4.34 15.21
N ASP A 10 -9.94 3.96 15.79
CA ASP A 10 -8.91 3.23 15.05
C ASP A 10 -9.41 1.83 14.67
N ALA A 11 -10.06 1.13 15.62
CA ALA A 11 -10.67 -0.18 15.36
C ALA A 11 -11.76 -0.10 14.28
N VAL A 12 -12.59 0.96 14.29
CA VAL A 12 -13.63 1.17 13.27
C VAL A 12 -13.01 1.42 11.90
N LEU A 13 -12.00 2.29 11.81
CA LEU A 13 -11.35 2.58 10.53
C LEU A 13 -10.55 1.39 10.00
N ASP A 14 -9.97 0.56 10.86
CA ASP A 14 -9.35 -0.71 10.45
C ASP A 14 -10.38 -1.67 9.85
N ALA A 15 -11.54 -1.83 10.49
CA ALA A 15 -12.62 -2.66 9.96
C ALA A 15 -13.18 -2.14 8.63
N VAL A 16 -13.31 -0.81 8.49
CA VAL A 16 -13.73 -0.16 7.23
C VAL A 16 -12.70 -0.39 6.14
N MET A 17 -11.42 -0.15 6.42
CA MET A 17 -10.31 -0.39 5.49
C MET A 17 -10.29 -1.84 5.03
N ASP A 18 -10.37 -2.80 5.96
CA ASP A 18 -10.37 -4.23 5.64
C ASP A 18 -11.56 -4.64 4.78
N THR A 19 -12.73 -4.03 5.00
CA THR A 19 -13.94 -4.29 4.22
C THR A 19 -13.76 -3.82 2.77
N PHE A 20 -13.32 -2.58 2.57
CA PHE A 20 -13.03 -2.04 1.24
C PHE A 20 -11.90 -2.80 0.55
N TRP A 21 -10.87 -3.20 1.29
CA TRP A 21 -9.75 -3.96 0.74
C TRP A 21 -10.18 -5.36 0.28
N ARG A 22 -11.15 -5.96 0.98
CA ARG A 22 -11.69 -7.27 0.61
C ARG A 22 -12.57 -7.21 -0.63
N TYR A 23 -13.53 -6.28 -0.67
CA TYR A 23 -14.58 -6.30 -1.67
C TYR A 23 -14.37 -5.30 -2.82
N GLY A 24 -13.49 -4.32 -2.64
CA GLY A 24 -13.42 -3.15 -3.51
C GLY A 24 -14.42 -2.08 -3.09
N TYR A 25 -14.27 -0.89 -3.66
CA TYR A 25 -15.17 0.22 -3.36
C TYR A 25 -16.59 -0.12 -3.82
N GLU A 26 -16.78 -0.50 -5.08
CA GLU A 26 -18.11 -0.64 -5.70
C GLU A 26 -18.94 -1.76 -5.06
N ALA A 27 -18.32 -2.90 -4.78
CA ALA A 27 -19.01 -4.05 -4.21
C ALA A 27 -19.27 -3.94 -2.69
N THR A 28 -18.67 -2.97 -2.00
CA THR A 28 -18.93 -2.74 -0.57
C THR A 28 -20.25 -2.01 -0.37
N SER A 29 -21.22 -2.63 0.31
CA SER A 29 -22.48 -1.98 0.66
C SER A 29 -22.42 -1.25 2.00
N ALA A 30 -23.39 -0.35 2.25
CA ALA A 30 -23.58 0.27 3.57
C ALA A 30 -23.86 -0.77 4.67
N GLN A 31 -24.45 -1.91 4.33
CA GLN A 31 -24.71 -2.98 5.27
C GLN A 31 -23.44 -3.73 5.65
N ASP A 32 -22.54 -3.96 4.69
CA ASP A 32 -21.24 -4.60 4.96
C ASP A 32 -20.42 -3.76 5.95
N LEU A 33 -20.39 -2.43 5.75
CA LEU A 33 -19.68 -1.51 6.65
C LEU A 33 -20.29 -1.47 8.05
N VAL A 34 -21.62 -1.45 8.15
CA VAL A 34 -22.33 -1.53 9.44
C VAL A 34 -22.01 -2.84 10.16
N GLN A 35 -22.02 -3.96 9.44
CA GLN A 35 -21.71 -5.27 10.03
C GLN A 35 -20.25 -5.39 10.45
N ALA A 36 -19.32 -4.89 9.64
CA ALA A 36 -17.90 -4.95 9.93
C ALA A 36 -17.49 -4.07 11.13
N THR A 37 -18.11 -2.89 11.26
CA THR A 37 -17.79 -1.93 12.33
C THR A 37 -18.57 -2.18 13.63
N GLY A 38 -19.68 -2.93 13.57
CA GLY A 38 -20.59 -3.11 14.70
C GLY A 38 -21.39 -1.85 15.07
N LEU A 39 -21.23 -0.75 14.33
CA LEU A 39 -21.93 0.50 14.57
C LEU A 39 -23.30 0.52 13.88
N GLY A 40 -24.28 1.15 14.52
CA GLY A 40 -25.54 1.49 13.86
C GLY A 40 -25.31 2.42 12.66
N ARG A 41 -26.07 2.23 11.58
CA ARG A 41 -25.96 3.02 10.34
C ARG A 41 -25.94 4.53 10.57
N GLY A 42 -26.83 5.02 11.45
CA GLY A 42 -26.91 6.43 11.80
C GLY A 42 -25.62 6.96 12.45
N SER A 43 -25.04 6.20 13.38
CA SER A 43 -23.80 6.57 14.06
C SER A 43 -22.60 6.58 13.10
N LEU A 44 -22.51 5.57 12.23
CA LEU A 44 -21.44 5.47 11.24
C LEU A 44 -21.43 6.67 10.28
N TYR A 45 -22.57 6.98 9.67
CA TYR A 45 -22.64 8.08 8.70
C TYR A 45 -22.73 9.46 9.35
N ALA A 46 -23.17 9.58 10.60
CA ALA A 46 -22.99 10.82 11.36
C ALA A 46 -21.51 11.13 11.63
N ALA A 47 -20.67 10.09 11.80
CA ALA A 47 -19.25 10.26 12.06
C ALA A 47 -18.42 10.49 10.78
N TYR A 48 -18.81 9.91 9.64
CA TYR A 48 -18.01 9.86 8.41
C TYR A 48 -18.74 10.34 7.14
N THR A 49 -19.89 11.01 7.32
CA THR A 49 -20.72 11.61 6.26
C THR A 49 -21.41 10.61 5.33
N ASN A 50 -20.64 9.87 4.52
CA ASN A 50 -21.14 8.95 3.50
C ASN A 50 -20.09 7.85 3.21
N LYS A 51 -20.34 7.01 2.19
CA LYS A 51 -19.43 5.93 1.79
C LYS A 51 -18.10 6.48 1.24
N ASP A 52 -18.12 7.60 0.53
CA ASP A 52 -16.91 8.25 0.01
C ASP A 52 -16.03 8.76 1.16
N GLY A 53 -16.61 9.42 2.16
CA GLY A 53 -15.89 9.88 3.35
C GLY A 53 -15.28 8.72 4.15
N LEU A 54 -16.01 7.61 4.30
CA LEU A 54 -15.45 6.39 4.91
C LEU A 54 -14.29 5.82 4.09
N PHE A 55 -14.41 5.83 2.76
CA PHE A 55 -13.36 5.33 1.88
C PHE A 55 -12.11 6.21 1.89
N GLU A 56 -12.27 7.53 1.94
CA GLU A 56 -11.17 8.47 2.10
C GLU A 56 -10.42 8.19 3.42
N GLN A 57 -11.15 8.04 4.53
CA GLN A 57 -10.53 7.69 5.81
C GLN A 57 -9.84 6.32 5.77
N ALA A 58 -10.39 5.34 5.04
CA ALA A 58 -9.75 4.05 4.82
C ALA A 58 -8.43 4.17 4.03
N MET A 59 -8.39 5.00 2.99
CA MET A 59 -7.17 5.26 2.23
C MET A 59 -6.11 5.99 3.07
N LEU A 60 -6.52 6.97 3.88
CA LEU A 60 -5.63 7.64 4.84
C LEU A 60 -5.12 6.69 5.93
N ARG A 61 -5.96 5.78 6.43
CA ARG A 61 -5.55 4.68 7.33
C ARG A 61 -4.51 3.79 6.65
N TYR A 62 -4.76 3.42 5.40
CA TYR A 62 -3.87 2.58 4.61
C TYR A 62 -2.49 3.21 4.35
N ASN A 63 -2.43 4.54 4.20
CA ASN A 63 -1.14 5.25 4.05
C ASN A 63 -0.18 5.02 5.22
N ARG A 64 -0.68 4.70 6.43
CA ARG A 64 0.19 4.35 7.57
C ARG A 64 1.09 3.15 7.27
N ARG A 65 0.59 2.14 6.56
CA ARG A 65 1.41 0.99 6.10
C ARG A 65 2.49 1.41 5.11
N SER A 66 2.21 2.39 4.24
CA SER A 66 3.23 2.94 3.34
C SER A 66 4.31 3.69 4.13
N HIS A 67 3.94 4.44 5.17
CA HIS A 67 4.93 5.10 6.03
C HIS A 67 5.81 4.10 6.79
N GLU A 68 5.23 3.04 7.38
CA GLU A 68 5.98 1.96 8.04
C GLU A 68 6.99 1.31 7.08
N ASN A 69 6.58 1.05 5.84
CA ASN A 69 7.47 0.53 4.80
C ASN A 69 8.60 1.49 4.42
N VAL A 70 8.34 2.80 4.41
CA VAL A 70 9.38 3.82 4.17
C VAL A 70 10.34 3.90 5.35
N ASP A 71 9.85 3.74 6.58
CA ASP A 71 10.71 3.72 7.77
C ASP A 71 11.65 2.51 7.77
N LEU A 72 11.21 1.36 7.26
CA LEU A 72 12.11 0.21 7.02
C LEU A 72 13.27 0.56 6.07
N LEU A 73 13.02 1.37 5.04
CA LEU A 73 14.07 1.81 4.11
C LEU A 73 15.10 2.72 4.79
N ARG A 74 14.68 3.46 5.82
CA ARG A 74 15.54 4.35 6.63
C ARG A 74 16.29 3.61 7.74
N GLY A 75 16.06 2.30 7.87
CA GLY A 75 16.76 1.46 8.82
C GLY A 75 18.28 1.42 8.60
N PRO A 76 19.05 1.01 9.62
CA PRO A 76 20.50 0.89 9.52
C PRO A 76 20.90 -0.26 8.59
N GLY A 77 22.04 -0.11 7.90
CA GLY A 77 22.63 -1.15 7.06
C GLY A 77 22.73 -0.76 5.58
N PRO A 78 23.13 -1.72 4.71
CA PRO A 78 23.20 -1.50 3.27
C PRO A 78 21.82 -1.19 2.67
N VAL A 79 21.76 -0.22 1.77
CA VAL A 79 20.52 0.23 1.11
C VAL A 79 19.87 -0.88 0.29
N LEU A 80 20.66 -1.68 -0.41
CA LEU A 80 20.18 -2.81 -1.21
C LEU A 80 19.53 -3.87 -0.33
N ASP A 81 20.04 -4.09 0.88
CA ASP A 81 19.44 -5.01 1.86
C ASP A 81 18.08 -4.47 2.37
N CYS A 82 17.99 -3.17 2.65
CA CYS A 82 16.73 -2.53 3.03
C CYS A 82 15.69 -2.62 1.90
N LEU A 83 16.07 -2.29 0.66
CA LEU A 83 15.21 -2.40 -0.52
C LEU A 83 14.75 -3.85 -0.75
N ARG A 84 15.67 -4.81 -0.61
CA ARG A 84 15.35 -6.23 -0.73
C ARG A 84 14.38 -6.68 0.35
N THR A 85 14.61 -6.27 1.59
CA THR A 85 13.74 -6.61 2.73
C THR A 85 12.33 -6.09 2.49
N LEU A 86 12.19 -4.84 2.03
CA LEU A 86 10.89 -4.27 1.66
C LEU A 86 10.20 -5.11 0.56
N LEU A 87 10.88 -5.36 -0.56
CA LEU A 87 10.27 -6.04 -1.71
C LEU A 87 9.92 -7.51 -1.42
N VAL A 88 10.77 -8.22 -0.68
CA VAL A 88 10.47 -9.59 -0.23
C VAL A 88 9.34 -9.58 0.79
N GLY A 89 9.30 -8.60 1.70
CA GLY A 89 8.19 -8.42 2.64
C GLY A 89 6.85 -8.22 1.92
N VAL A 90 6.82 -7.40 0.87
CA VAL A 90 5.62 -7.23 0.03
C VAL A 90 5.19 -8.54 -0.62
N VAL A 91 6.13 -9.33 -1.16
CA VAL A 91 5.83 -10.66 -1.73
C VAL A 91 5.23 -11.59 -0.67
N ASP A 92 5.82 -11.63 0.52
CA ASP A 92 5.38 -12.51 1.60
C ASP A 92 4.02 -12.09 2.16
N ASP A 93 3.81 -10.79 2.36
CA ASP A 93 2.52 -10.23 2.79
C ASP A 93 1.41 -10.59 1.81
N ASP A 94 1.63 -10.40 0.50
CA ASP A 94 0.59 -10.63 -0.50
C ASP A 94 0.32 -12.13 -0.75
N LEU A 95 1.33 -13.00 -0.63
CA LEU A 95 1.15 -14.45 -0.69
C LEU A 95 0.38 -14.99 0.52
N ASN A 96 0.70 -14.49 1.72
CA ASN A 96 0.11 -14.95 2.98
C ASN A 96 -1.22 -14.25 3.33
N ALA A 97 -1.54 -13.13 2.67
CA ALA A 97 -2.77 -12.38 2.93
C ALA A 97 -4.00 -13.26 2.76
N ALA A 98 -4.90 -13.23 3.75
CA ALA A 98 -6.19 -13.88 3.65
C ALA A 98 -6.93 -13.35 2.41
N GLN A 99 -7.20 -14.24 1.45
CA GLN A 99 -7.82 -13.95 0.14
C GLN A 99 -6.92 -13.23 -0.89
N LYS A 100 -5.59 -13.20 -0.68
CA LYS A 100 -4.60 -12.63 -1.62
C LYS A 100 -5.02 -11.27 -2.17
N ARG A 101 -5.42 -10.38 -1.25
CA ARG A 101 -6.08 -9.11 -1.58
C ARG A 101 -5.15 -8.14 -2.32
N GLY A 102 -3.83 -8.33 -2.25
CA GLY A 102 -2.83 -7.44 -2.86
C GLY A 102 -2.84 -6.05 -2.18
N CYS A 103 -2.46 -5.00 -2.90
CA CYS A 103 -2.47 -3.62 -2.38
C CYS A 103 -3.84 -2.94 -2.56
N LEU A 104 -4.39 -2.35 -1.49
CA LEU A 104 -5.63 -1.57 -1.55
C LEU A 104 -5.54 -0.46 -2.59
N ALA A 105 -4.51 0.39 -2.53
CA ALA A 105 -4.33 1.50 -3.47
C ALA A 105 -4.22 1.02 -4.93
N THR A 106 -3.62 -0.15 -5.18
CA THR A 106 -3.54 -0.73 -6.54
C THR A 106 -4.88 -1.21 -7.04
N ASN A 107 -5.65 -1.87 -6.18
CA ASN A 107 -7.00 -2.32 -6.52
C ASN A 107 -7.89 -1.13 -6.83
N THR A 108 -7.83 -0.08 -6.00
CA THR A 108 -8.54 1.18 -6.19
C THR A 108 -8.15 1.87 -7.49
N ALA A 109 -6.86 1.87 -7.83
CA ALA A 109 -6.37 2.44 -9.09
C ALA A 109 -7.03 1.78 -10.31
N ILE A 110 -7.12 0.46 -10.29
CA ILE A 110 -7.72 -0.35 -11.36
C ILE A 110 -9.24 -0.19 -11.39
N GLU A 111 -9.88 -0.19 -10.22
CA GLU A 111 -11.33 -0.18 -10.09
C GLU A 111 -11.94 1.18 -10.48
N ARG A 112 -11.35 2.30 -10.03
CA ARG A 112 -12.07 3.58 -9.99
C ARG A 112 -11.26 4.82 -10.39
N ALA A 113 -9.94 4.83 -10.24
CA ALA A 113 -9.15 6.06 -10.44
C ALA A 113 -9.28 6.71 -11.84
N SER A 114 -9.61 5.93 -12.88
CA SER A 114 -9.85 6.49 -14.23
C SER A 114 -11.15 7.30 -14.37
N ARG A 115 -12.08 7.19 -13.41
CA ARG A 115 -13.42 7.79 -13.47
C ARG A 115 -13.70 8.78 -12.35
N ASP A 116 -12.84 8.83 -11.34
CA ASP A 116 -13.00 9.66 -10.16
C ASP A 116 -11.65 10.31 -9.81
N ALA A 117 -11.55 11.60 -10.09
CA ALA A 117 -10.32 12.37 -9.92
C ALA A 117 -9.90 12.49 -8.44
N HIS A 118 -10.85 12.47 -7.50
CA HIS A 118 -10.54 12.53 -6.08
C HIS A 118 -9.94 11.19 -5.62
N VAL A 119 -10.53 10.06 -6.04
CA VAL A 119 -9.96 8.73 -5.78
C VAL A 119 -8.59 8.56 -6.44
N ALA A 120 -8.41 9.08 -7.65
CA ALA A 120 -7.11 9.10 -8.31
C ALA A 120 -6.06 9.83 -7.47
N GLU A 121 -6.42 10.93 -6.83
CA GLU A 121 -5.52 11.67 -5.95
C GLU A 121 -5.14 10.88 -4.70
N LEU A 122 -6.09 10.22 -4.04
CA LEU A 122 -5.80 9.37 -2.87
C LEU A 122 -4.83 8.24 -3.21
N VAL A 123 -5.00 7.63 -4.38
CA VAL A 123 -4.07 6.60 -4.89
C VAL A 123 -2.71 7.21 -5.22
N ARG A 124 -2.66 8.36 -5.90
CA ARG A 124 -1.42 9.05 -6.24
C ARG A 124 -0.61 9.39 -4.99
N GLU A 125 -1.27 9.84 -3.92
CA GLU A 125 -0.59 10.16 -2.67
C GLU A 125 0.02 8.90 -2.03
N ASN A 126 -0.71 7.79 -1.98
CA ASN A 126 -0.16 6.52 -1.49
C ASN A 126 1.09 6.08 -2.28
N PHE A 127 1.02 6.18 -3.62
CA PHE A 127 2.13 5.81 -4.50
C PHE A 127 3.30 6.77 -4.35
N ARG A 128 3.04 8.07 -4.18
CA ARG A 128 4.04 9.10 -3.96
C ARG A 128 4.83 8.83 -2.67
N ILE A 129 4.17 8.53 -1.56
CA ILE A 129 4.83 8.20 -0.27
C ILE A 129 5.87 7.08 -0.47
N MET A 130 5.45 5.96 -1.07
CA MET A 130 6.34 4.82 -1.29
C MET A 130 7.47 5.15 -2.28
N ARG A 131 7.15 5.80 -3.40
CA ARG A 131 8.16 6.14 -4.43
C ARG A 131 9.20 7.11 -3.88
N THR A 132 8.80 8.12 -3.11
CA THR A 132 9.72 9.07 -2.48
C THR A 132 10.63 8.36 -1.47
N GLY A 133 10.12 7.46 -0.64
CA GLY A 133 10.98 6.69 0.27
C GLY A 133 11.98 5.79 -0.44
N ILE A 134 11.59 5.17 -1.56
CA ILE A 134 12.50 4.40 -2.43
C ILE A 134 13.57 5.31 -3.03
N GLN A 135 13.17 6.48 -3.55
CA GLN A 135 14.10 7.47 -4.11
C GLN A 135 15.13 7.92 -3.06
N GLU A 136 14.68 8.32 -1.88
CA GLU A 136 15.57 8.72 -0.77
C GLU A 136 16.56 7.60 -0.41
N ALA A 137 16.12 6.33 -0.46
CA ALA A 137 17.00 5.19 -0.23
C ALA A 137 18.06 5.06 -1.32
N ILE A 138 17.65 5.14 -2.59
CA ILE A 138 18.55 5.10 -3.75
C ILE A 138 19.58 6.22 -3.69
N GLU A 139 19.17 7.46 -3.38
CA GLU A 139 20.07 8.61 -3.22
C GLU A 139 21.12 8.37 -2.12
N ARG A 140 20.72 7.75 -0.99
CA ARG A 140 21.68 7.34 0.04
C ARG A 140 22.67 6.28 -0.47
N GLY A 141 22.18 5.28 -1.21
CA GLY A 141 23.02 4.22 -1.78
C GLY A 141 24.01 4.76 -2.81
N GLN A 142 23.62 5.77 -3.59
CA GLN A 142 24.52 6.46 -4.51
C GLN A 142 25.59 7.26 -3.77
N ALA A 143 25.23 7.93 -2.67
CA ALA A 143 26.17 8.67 -1.83
C ALA A 143 27.21 7.76 -1.16
N THR A 144 26.87 6.50 -0.85
CA THR A 144 27.79 5.50 -0.27
C THR A 144 28.56 4.70 -1.32
N GLY A 145 28.21 4.84 -2.62
CA GLY A 145 28.78 4.05 -3.72
C GLY A 145 28.26 2.61 -3.80
N GLU A 146 27.19 2.29 -3.07
CA GLU A 146 26.52 0.98 -3.11
C GLU A 146 25.64 0.83 -4.36
N ILE A 147 25.09 1.94 -4.85
CA ILE A 147 24.26 2.03 -6.06
C ILE A 147 24.99 2.88 -7.09
N ASP A 148 24.92 2.49 -8.37
CA ASP A 148 25.51 3.23 -9.48
C ASP A 148 24.95 4.65 -9.57
N ALA A 149 25.87 5.62 -9.53
CA ALA A 149 25.56 7.05 -9.61
C ALA A 149 25.26 7.53 -11.04
N ALA A 150 25.47 6.69 -12.07
CA ALA A 150 25.15 7.05 -13.45
C ALA A 150 23.65 7.15 -13.73
N GLY A 151 22.81 6.44 -12.96
CA GLY A 151 21.34 6.50 -13.08
C GLY A 151 20.73 7.65 -12.29
N HIS A 152 19.70 8.31 -12.84
CA HIS A 152 18.91 9.28 -12.10
C HIS A 152 18.08 8.57 -11.02
N ALA A 153 18.23 8.97 -9.76
CA ALA A 153 17.56 8.31 -8.63
C ALA A 153 16.03 8.25 -8.76
N GLU A 154 15.41 9.30 -9.33
CA GLU A 154 13.97 9.32 -9.58
C GLU A 154 13.53 8.23 -10.58
N ASP A 155 14.26 8.04 -11.67
CA ASP A 155 13.96 7.02 -12.69
C ASP A 155 14.13 5.61 -12.12
N LEU A 156 15.19 5.40 -11.33
CA LEU A 156 15.42 4.14 -10.62
C LEU A 156 14.32 3.86 -9.59
N ALA A 157 13.85 4.89 -8.88
CA ALA A 157 12.73 4.75 -7.94
C ALA A 157 11.43 4.38 -8.65
N TRP A 158 11.13 4.98 -9.81
CA TRP A 158 10.00 4.58 -10.65
C TRP A 158 10.13 3.13 -11.12
N PHE A 159 11.33 2.71 -11.55
CA PHE A 159 11.58 1.34 -11.97
C PHE A 159 11.33 0.32 -10.86
N VAL A 160 11.91 0.56 -9.67
CA VAL A 160 11.73 -0.31 -8.49
C VAL A 160 10.26 -0.32 -8.02
N PHE A 161 9.63 0.86 -7.96
CA PHE A 161 8.22 0.97 -7.59
C PHE A 161 7.32 0.21 -8.57
N ASN A 162 7.55 0.35 -9.88
CA ASN A 162 6.81 -0.40 -10.89
C ASN A 162 6.98 -1.93 -10.73
N ALA A 163 8.19 -2.40 -10.45
CA ALA A 163 8.44 -3.82 -10.16
C ALA A 163 7.69 -4.28 -8.91
N MET A 164 7.68 -3.48 -7.83
CA MET A 164 6.89 -3.75 -6.62
C MET A 164 5.41 -3.90 -6.96
N GLN A 165 4.85 -2.98 -7.76
CA GLN A 165 3.45 -3.04 -8.19
C GLN A 165 3.15 -4.30 -9.03
N GLY A 166 4.06 -4.69 -9.92
CA GLY A 166 3.96 -5.93 -10.69
C GLY A 166 3.98 -7.18 -9.80
N LEU A 167 4.86 -7.23 -8.80
CA LEU A 167 4.93 -8.31 -7.82
C LEU A 167 3.61 -8.47 -7.05
N ARG A 168 3.02 -7.36 -6.59
CA ARG A 168 1.73 -7.34 -5.88
C ARG A 168 0.61 -7.94 -6.73
N VAL A 169 0.59 -7.64 -8.03
CA VAL A 169 -0.41 -8.20 -8.97
C VAL A 169 -0.17 -9.68 -9.22
N LEU A 170 1.07 -10.09 -9.47
CA LEU A 170 1.41 -11.50 -9.70
C LEU A 170 1.09 -12.37 -8.48
N ALA A 171 1.34 -11.86 -7.26
CA ALA A 171 1.07 -12.56 -6.01
C ALA A 171 -0.40 -12.99 -5.88
N LYS A 172 -1.36 -12.23 -6.42
CA LYS A 172 -2.79 -12.57 -6.41
C LYS A 172 -3.11 -13.94 -7.04
N THR A 173 -2.35 -14.31 -8.06
CA THR A 173 -2.52 -15.57 -8.80
C THR A 173 -1.46 -16.62 -8.46
N SER A 174 -0.43 -16.23 -7.71
CA SER A 174 0.70 -17.08 -7.34
C SER A 174 0.38 -17.94 -6.13
N THR A 175 1.14 -19.02 -5.92
CA THR A 175 1.08 -19.84 -4.71
C THR A 175 2.43 -19.82 -3.97
N ASP A 176 2.51 -20.43 -2.78
CA ASP A 176 3.78 -20.54 -2.04
C ASP A 176 4.89 -21.22 -2.85
N LYS A 177 4.51 -22.08 -3.81
CA LYS A 177 5.45 -22.74 -4.74
C LYS A 177 6.14 -21.73 -5.68
N ASP A 178 5.52 -20.58 -5.91
CA ASP A 178 6.01 -19.53 -6.81
C ASP A 178 6.83 -18.46 -6.08
N ARG A 179 6.85 -18.47 -4.74
CA ARG A 179 7.62 -17.53 -3.92
C ARG A 179 9.06 -17.39 -4.40
N LYS A 180 9.73 -18.52 -4.68
CA LYS A 180 11.12 -18.51 -5.19
C LYS A 180 11.28 -17.73 -6.49
N ARG A 181 10.28 -17.77 -7.38
CA ARG A 181 10.28 -17.03 -8.65
C ARG A 181 10.03 -15.54 -8.42
N LEU A 182 9.11 -15.19 -7.52
CA LEU A 182 8.85 -13.79 -7.16
C LEU A 182 10.07 -13.15 -6.49
N VAL A 183 10.74 -13.84 -5.57
CA VAL A 183 12.00 -13.36 -4.97
C VAL A 183 13.11 -13.26 -6.01
N ALA A 184 13.18 -14.16 -6.99
CA ALA A 184 14.15 -14.03 -8.08
C ALA A 184 13.90 -12.78 -8.95
N ILE A 185 12.65 -12.33 -9.10
CA ILE A 185 12.33 -11.05 -9.74
C ILE A 185 12.85 -9.89 -8.89
N VAL A 186 12.65 -9.92 -7.57
CA VAL A 186 13.23 -8.92 -6.65
C VAL A 186 14.75 -8.82 -6.83
N ASP A 187 15.46 -9.95 -6.78
CA ASP A 187 16.92 -9.98 -6.93
C ASP A 187 17.37 -9.55 -8.34
N ARG A 188 16.53 -9.69 -9.37
CA ARG A 188 16.82 -9.18 -10.72
C ARG A 188 16.59 -7.67 -10.82
N THR A 189 15.53 -7.16 -10.21
CA THR A 189 15.23 -5.72 -10.16
C THR A 189 16.36 -4.96 -9.46
N LEU A 190 16.84 -5.45 -8.32
CA LEU A 190 17.86 -4.74 -7.54
C LEU A 190 19.25 -4.75 -8.21
N ARG A 191 19.57 -5.78 -9.00
CA ARG A 191 20.81 -5.82 -9.80
C ARG A 191 20.93 -4.72 -10.86
N VAL A 192 19.83 -4.06 -11.22
CA VAL A 192 19.85 -2.93 -12.15
C VAL A 192 20.39 -1.67 -11.47
N LEU A 193 20.40 -1.63 -10.13
CA LEU A 193 20.84 -0.48 -9.35
C LEU A 193 22.37 -0.41 -9.20
N GLY A 194 23.10 -1.50 -9.42
CA GLY A 194 24.56 -1.59 -9.21
C GLY A 194 25.00 -3.04 -9.03
#